data_AF-A0A969E1E8-F1
#
_entry.id   AF-A0A969E1E8-F1
#
_cell.length_a   1.000
_cell.length_b   1.000
_cell.length_c   1.000
_cell.angle_alpha   90.00
_cell.angle_beta   90.00
_cell.angle_gamma   90.00
#
_symmetry.space_group_name_H-M   'P 1'
#
loop_
_entity.id
_entity.type
_entity.pdbx_description
1 polymer ?
#
loop_
_entity_poly.entity_id
_entity_poly.type
_entity_poly.pdbx_seq_one_letter_code
_entity_poly.pdbx_strand_id
1 'polypeptide(L)'
;MCPTRSFSCIKATLTPVFTQTAYNAMRFFEFTSDRYVSAGLFHDFDGFITNRLPLIRRLNLRSHAYIKALWGDIRAENEAIIPQKDGSGEDVPRFGRLNPNRPYIEVGYGLDNVFKLLRVSFVHRITYKNAPDALKFGVRATAYLRL
;
A
#
# COMPACT_ATOMS: atom_id res chain seq x y z
N MET A 1 -15.69 2.23 -10.94
CA MET A 1 -16.10 3.63 -11.21
C MET A 1 -15.81 4.46 -9.96
N CYS A 2 -15.01 5.53 -10.06
CA CYS A 2 -14.83 6.52 -8.98
C CYS A 2 -16.00 7.53 -9.13
N PRO A 3 -16.83 7.78 -8.10
CA PRO A 3 -17.97 8.66 -8.24
C PRO A 3 -17.53 10.12 -8.14
N THR A 4 -17.75 10.88 -9.22
CA THR A 4 -17.69 12.36 -9.29
C THR A 4 -16.34 13.07 -9.08
N ARG A 5 -16.19 14.22 -9.76
CA ARG A 5 -15.00 15.10 -9.83
C ARG A 5 -14.44 15.60 -8.48
N SER A 6 -15.10 15.36 -7.36
CA SER A 6 -14.73 15.94 -6.05
C SER A 6 -13.75 15.07 -5.24
N PHE A 7 -13.81 13.74 -5.40
CA PHE A 7 -13.00 12.81 -4.61
C PHE A 7 -11.83 12.27 -5.42
N SER A 8 -10.61 12.45 -4.89
CA SER A 8 -9.42 11.89 -5.50
C SER A 8 -9.21 10.45 -5.00
N CYS A 9 -9.37 9.47 -5.90
CA CYS A 9 -9.23 8.05 -5.54
C CYS A 9 -7.75 7.68 -5.27
N ILE A 10 -7.45 7.27 -4.03
CA ILE A 10 -6.12 6.76 -3.64
C ILE A 10 -5.94 5.35 -4.23
N LYS A 11 -4.78 5.11 -4.87
CA LYS A 11 -4.48 3.82 -5.48
C LYS A 11 -4.07 2.79 -4.42
N ALA A 12 -4.88 1.75 -4.25
CA ALA A 12 -4.63 0.63 -3.35
C ALA A 12 -4.83 -0.70 -4.08
N THR A 13 -4.14 -1.76 -3.64
CA THR A 13 -4.29 -3.10 -4.22
C THR A 13 -4.74 -4.13 -3.20
N LEU A 14 -5.69 -4.98 -3.59
CA LEU A 14 -6.08 -6.16 -2.82
C LEU A 14 -5.29 -7.41 -3.25
N THR A 15 -4.73 -7.42 -4.46
CA THR A 15 -4.11 -8.61 -5.04
C THR A 15 -2.76 -8.91 -4.43
N PRO A 16 -2.35 -10.19 -4.29
CA PRO A 16 -1.05 -10.59 -3.74
C PRO A 16 0.14 -10.17 -4.63
N VAL A 17 -0.09 -9.40 -5.70
CA VAL A 17 0.93 -8.91 -6.61
C VAL A 17 1.52 -7.60 -6.08
N PHE A 18 2.84 -7.50 -6.08
CA PHE A 18 3.50 -6.27 -5.67
C PHE A 18 3.35 -5.17 -6.72
N THR A 19 3.03 -3.95 -6.27
CA THR A 19 2.94 -2.77 -7.13
C THR A 19 3.70 -1.59 -6.54
N GLN A 20 4.44 -0.85 -7.38
CA GLN A 20 5.13 0.36 -6.93
C GLN A 20 4.20 1.57 -6.87
N THR A 21 3.17 1.61 -7.71
CA THR A 21 2.28 2.78 -7.88
C THR A 21 1.08 2.80 -6.94
N ALA A 22 0.75 1.68 -6.28
CA ALA A 22 -0.34 1.58 -5.33
C ALA A 22 0.16 1.16 -3.94
N TYR A 23 -0.65 1.43 -2.92
CA TYR A 23 -0.40 0.99 -1.56
C TYR A 23 -0.68 -0.52 -1.44
N ASN A 24 0.31 -1.28 -1.00
CA ASN A 24 0.28 -2.74 -0.97
C ASN A 24 -0.30 -3.31 0.32
N ALA A 25 -0.45 -2.52 1.38
CA ALA A 25 -1.14 -2.94 2.60
C ALA A 25 -2.50 -2.26 2.79
N MET A 26 -2.90 -1.38 1.87
CA MET A 26 -4.18 -0.67 1.89
C MET A 26 -5.24 -1.43 1.08
N ARG A 27 -6.48 -1.50 1.59
CA ARG A 27 -7.61 -2.04 0.85
C ARG A 27 -8.15 -1.00 -0.14
N PHE A 28 -8.78 -1.51 -1.20
CA PHE A 28 -9.49 -0.65 -2.13
C PHE A 28 -10.66 0.06 -1.42
N PHE A 29 -10.81 1.37 -1.66
CA PHE A 29 -11.76 2.25 -0.96
C PHE A 29 -11.63 2.30 0.56
N GLU A 30 -10.48 1.93 1.14
CA GLU A 30 -10.29 2.05 2.58
C GLU A 30 -10.24 3.51 3.04
N PHE A 31 -9.62 4.37 2.24
CA PHE A 31 -9.54 5.80 2.50
C PHE A 31 -10.06 6.60 1.32
N THR A 32 -10.94 7.56 1.59
CA THR A 32 -11.34 8.60 0.63
C THR A 32 -10.74 9.93 1.07
N SER A 33 -10.32 10.75 0.10
CA SER A 33 -9.77 12.07 0.36
C SER A 33 -9.97 12.98 -0.85
N ASP A 34 -10.38 14.22 -0.60
CA ASP A 34 -10.53 15.23 -1.66
C ASP A 34 -9.16 15.75 -2.08
N ARG A 35 -8.28 15.91 -1.08
CA ARG A 35 -6.94 16.45 -1.21
C ARG A 35 -5.98 15.58 -0.44
N TYR A 36 -5.11 14.89 -1.17
CA TYR A 36 -4.05 14.11 -0.59
C TYR A 36 -2.71 14.40 -1.24
N VAL A 37 -1.66 14.13 -0.49
CA VAL A 37 -0.27 14.10 -0.92
C VAL A 37 0.27 12.71 -0.60
N SER A 38 0.83 12.06 -1.62
CA SER A 38 1.52 10.78 -1.48
C SER A 38 3.01 10.98 -1.68
N ALA A 39 3.82 10.36 -0.82
CA ALA A 39 5.27 10.32 -0.95
C ALA A 39 5.76 8.88 -0.84
N GLY A 40 6.83 8.54 -1.59
CA GLY A 40 7.43 7.21 -1.54
C GLY A 40 8.93 7.29 -1.74
N LEU A 41 9.67 6.54 -0.92
CA LEU A 41 11.11 6.34 -1.06
C LEU A 41 11.34 4.85 -1.31
N PHE A 42 12.10 4.56 -2.37
CA PHE A 42 12.46 3.20 -2.76
C PHE A 42 13.98 3.12 -2.80
N HIS A 43 14.53 2.05 -2.26
CA HIS A 43 15.96 1.82 -2.21
C HIS A 43 16.27 0.36 -2.54
N ASP A 44 17.06 0.16 -3.59
CA ASP A 44 17.61 -1.13 -3.96
C ASP A 44 19.05 -1.22 -3.43
N PHE A 45 19.33 -2.23 -2.62
CA PHE A 45 20.64 -2.41 -1.98
C PHE A 45 21.64 -3.15 -2.88
N ASP A 46 21.25 -3.49 -4.12
CA ASP A 46 22.03 -4.16 -5.18
C ASP A 46 23.01 -5.26 -4.69
N GLY A 47 22.56 -6.08 -3.73
CA GLY A 47 23.35 -7.20 -3.21
C GLY A 47 24.33 -6.85 -2.09
N PHE A 48 24.33 -5.62 -1.54
CA PHE A 48 25.15 -5.24 -0.39
C PHE A 48 24.96 -6.20 0.80
N ILE A 49 23.72 -6.55 1.11
CA ILE A 49 23.36 -7.50 2.18
C ILE A 49 23.57 -8.95 1.71
N THR A 50 23.23 -9.22 0.45
CA THR A 50 23.15 -10.57 -0.10
C THR A 50 24.53 -11.19 -0.40
N ASN A 51 25.51 -10.37 -0.81
CA ASN A 51 26.84 -10.82 -1.23
C ASN A 51 27.70 -11.39 -0.09
N ARG A 52 27.27 -11.20 1.16
CA ARG A 52 27.92 -11.74 2.35
C ARG A 52 27.70 -13.25 2.53
N LEU A 53 26.62 -13.81 1.98
CA LEU A 53 26.27 -15.22 2.14
C LEU A 53 26.64 -16.02 0.87
N PRO A 54 27.57 -16.99 0.94
CA PRO A 54 28.12 -17.67 -0.23
C PRO A 54 27.07 -18.48 -1.03
N LEU A 55 26.04 -19.00 -0.35
CA LEU A 55 24.94 -19.73 -0.98
C LEU A 55 24.03 -18.80 -1.80
N ILE A 56 23.77 -17.60 -1.29
CA ILE A 56 22.84 -16.63 -1.90
C ILE A 56 23.50 -15.84 -3.03
N ARG A 57 24.83 -15.69 -2.98
CA ARG A 57 25.64 -15.09 -4.04
C ARG A 57 25.50 -15.79 -5.39
N ARG A 58 25.31 -17.12 -5.42
CA ARG A 58 25.06 -17.87 -6.66
C ARG A 58 23.71 -17.55 -7.30
N LEU A 59 22.74 -17.13 -6.49
CA LEU A 59 21.38 -16.80 -6.92
C LEU A 59 21.24 -15.34 -7.36
N ASN A 60 22.26 -14.49 -7.16
CA ASN A 60 22.23 -13.05 -7.46
C ASN A 60 20.97 -12.34 -6.92
N LEU A 61 20.59 -12.63 -5.67
CA LEU A 61 19.40 -11.99 -5.09
C LEU A 61 19.67 -10.51 -4.82
N ARG A 62 18.75 -9.65 -5.24
CA ARG A 62 18.81 -8.21 -4.97
C ARG A 62 17.86 -7.89 -3.84
N SER A 63 18.34 -7.25 -2.79
CA SER A 63 17.49 -6.77 -1.70
C SER A 63 16.95 -5.39 -2.04
N HIS A 64 15.68 -5.15 -1.72
CA HIS A 64 15.04 -3.85 -1.86
C HIS A 64 14.25 -3.51 -0.61
N ALA A 65 14.12 -2.22 -0.32
CA ALA A 65 13.20 -1.70 0.68
C ALA A 65 12.52 -0.44 0.17
N TYR A 66 11.35 -0.15 0.73
CA TYR A 66 10.62 1.06 0.45
C TYR A 66 9.79 1.51 1.65
N ILE A 67 9.48 2.79 1.65
CA ILE A 67 8.50 3.40 2.54
C ILE A 67 7.58 4.27 1.70
N LYS A 68 6.27 4.17 1.93
CA LYS A 68 5.28 5.06 1.33
C LYS A 68 4.47 5.71 2.44
N ALA A 69 4.28 7.01 2.31
CA ALA A 69 3.43 7.81 3.16
C ALA A 69 2.30 8.42 2.34
N LEU A 70 1.15 8.60 2.97
CA LEU A 70 -0.03 9.25 2.42
C LEU A 70 -0.60 10.18 3.49
N TRP A 71 -0.71 11.45 3.14
CA TRP A 71 -1.32 12.47 3.97
C TRP A 71 -2.49 13.04 3.21
N GLY A 72 -3.66 13.16 3.83
CA GLY A 72 -4.81 13.75 3.17
C GLY A 72 -5.89 14.15 4.14
N ASP A 73 -6.83 14.91 3.64
CA ASP A 73 -8.00 15.39 4.36
C ASP A 73 -9.25 15.32 3.49
N ILE A 74 -10.42 15.36 4.13
CA ILE A 74 -11.74 15.52 3.51
C ILE A 74 -12.31 16.86 3.97
N ARG A 75 -12.86 17.64 3.04
CA ARG A 75 -13.59 18.85 3.40
C ARG A 75 -14.95 18.48 4.01
N ALA A 76 -15.37 19.21 5.05
CA ALA A 76 -16.66 18.99 5.71
C ALA A 76 -17.87 19.05 4.75
N GLU A 77 -17.76 19.84 3.68
CA GLU A 77 -18.78 19.97 2.62
C GLU A 77 -19.02 18.65 1.87
N ASN A 78 -17.94 17.89 1.61
CA ASN A 78 -18.01 16.60 0.93
C ASN A 78 -18.31 15.46 1.90
N GLU A 79 -18.01 15.63 3.20
CA GLU A 79 -18.39 14.69 4.26
C GLU A 79 -19.92 14.53 4.37
N ALA A 80 -20.66 15.62 4.19
CA ALA A 80 -22.13 15.61 4.21
C ALA A 80 -22.77 14.83 3.05
N ILE A 81 -22.03 14.56 1.98
CA ILE A 81 -22.51 13.85 0.78
C ILE A 81 -22.32 12.33 0.95
N ILE A 82 -21.49 11.88 1.89
CA ILE A 82 -21.29 10.46 2.15
C ILE A 82 -22.47 9.94 2.98
N PRO A 83 -23.38 9.12 2.41
CA PRO A 83 -24.56 8.65 3.11
C PRO A 83 -24.14 7.85 4.35
N GLN A 84 -24.52 8.35 5.53
CA GLN A 84 -24.23 7.68 6.80
C GLN A 84 -25.14 6.46 7.01
N LYS A 85 -26.31 6.47 6.36
CA LYS A 85 -27.33 5.43 6.45
C LYS A 85 -27.81 5.04 5.05
N ASP A 86 -28.06 3.76 4.84
CA ASP A 86 -28.68 3.28 3.61
C ASP A 86 -30.19 3.57 3.61
N GLY A 87 -30.88 3.21 2.52
CA GLY A 87 -32.34 3.37 2.39
C GLY A 87 -33.15 2.53 3.39
N SER A 88 -32.51 1.61 4.11
CA SER A 88 -33.07 0.79 5.19
C SER A 88 -32.77 1.34 6.59
N GLY A 89 -31.98 2.42 6.71
CA GLY A 89 -31.61 3.03 7.99
C GLY A 89 -30.43 2.37 8.70
N GLU A 90 -29.78 1.40 8.06
CA GLU A 90 -28.58 0.72 8.56
C GLU A 90 -27.34 1.56 8.27
N ASP A 91 -26.35 1.49 9.15
CA ASP A 91 -25.09 2.21 8.99
C ASP A 91 -24.35 1.68 7.75
N VAL A 92 -24.16 2.52 6.74
CA VAL A 92 -23.36 2.17 5.56
C VAL A 92 -21.91 1.99 6.02
N PRO A 93 -21.17 0.97 5.54
CA PRO A 93 -19.75 0.81 5.81
C PRO A 93 -19.03 2.13 5.50
N ARG A 94 -18.60 2.85 6.53
CA ARG A 94 -17.95 4.14 6.35
C ARG A 94 -16.69 3.93 5.52
N PHE A 95 -16.57 4.65 4.40
CA PHE A 95 -15.26 4.88 3.80
C PHE A 95 -14.39 5.53 4.88
N GLY A 96 -13.22 4.94 5.14
CA GLY A 96 -12.32 5.46 6.16
C GLY A 96 -11.85 6.86 5.78
N ARG A 97 -11.66 7.72 6.78
CA ARG A 97 -11.01 9.03 6.58
C ARG A 97 -9.56 8.97 7.04
N LEU A 98 -8.68 9.63 6.29
CA LEU A 98 -7.36 9.95 6.80
C LEU A 98 -7.50 11.05 7.86
N ASN A 99 -6.83 10.88 8.98
CA ASN A 99 -6.72 11.92 9.99
C ASN A 99 -5.67 12.95 9.50
N PRO A 100 -6.01 14.25 9.46
CA PRO A 100 -5.09 15.30 9.02
C PRO A 100 -3.82 15.40 9.84
N ASN A 101 -3.80 14.90 11.08
CA ASN A 101 -2.64 14.91 11.97
C ASN A 101 -1.89 13.57 12.01
N ARG A 102 -2.34 12.55 11.26
CA ARG A 102 -1.70 11.23 11.23
C ARG A 102 -1.68 10.65 9.81
N PRO A 103 -0.53 10.68 9.11
CA PRO A 103 -0.44 10.09 7.78
C PRO A 103 -0.57 8.57 7.82
N TYR A 104 -1.08 8.00 6.74
CA TYR A 104 -0.96 6.57 6.46
C TYR A 104 0.47 6.26 6.03
N ILE A 105 1.10 5.25 6.63
CA ILE A 105 2.46 4.84 6.32
C ILE A 105 2.51 3.32 6.17
N GLU A 106 3.11 2.86 5.07
CA GLU A 106 3.50 1.47 4.87
C GLU A 106 4.98 1.38 4.53
N VAL A 107 5.62 0.32 5.01
CA VAL A 107 6.99 -0.02 4.68
C VAL A 107 6.99 -1.40 4.04
N GLY A 108 7.92 -1.64 3.14
CA GLY A 108 8.14 -2.99 2.65
C GLY A 108 9.59 -3.25 2.35
N TYR A 109 9.96 -4.51 2.40
CA TYR A 109 11.30 -4.97 2.11
C TYR A 109 11.23 -6.36 1.53
N GLY A 110 12.21 -6.74 0.73
CA GLY A 110 12.12 -8.00 0.02
C GLY A 110 13.37 -8.37 -0.73
N LEU A 111 13.22 -9.46 -1.46
CA LEU A 111 14.24 -10.02 -2.34
C LEU A 111 13.66 -10.09 -3.74
N ASP A 112 14.46 -9.63 -4.68
CA ASP A 112 14.24 -9.72 -6.10
C ASP A 112 15.20 -10.74 -6.70
N ASN A 113 14.87 -11.22 -7.90
CA ASN A 113 15.67 -12.15 -8.69
C ASN A 113 15.81 -13.54 -8.05
N VAL A 114 14.83 -13.98 -7.25
CA VAL A 114 14.78 -15.34 -6.69
C VAL A 114 14.64 -16.33 -7.85
N PHE A 115 15.64 -17.19 -8.03
CA PHE A 115 15.80 -18.08 -9.20
C PHE A 115 15.72 -17.37 -10.56
N LYS A 116 16.07 -16.07 -10.63
CA LYS A 116 15.92 -15.22 -11.84
C LYS A 116 14.49 -15.00 -12.34
N LEU A 117 13.48 -15.38 -11.55
CA LEU A 117 12.07 -15.36 -11.97
C LEU A 117 11.14 -14.59 -11.01
N LEU A 118 11.50 -14.54 -9.72
CA LEU A 118 10.55 -14.14 -8.68
C LEU A 118 11.04 -12.92 -7.89
N ARG A 119 10.10 -12.00 -7.62
CA ARG A 119 10.21 -10.98 -6.60
C ARG A 119 9.28 -11.30 -5.45
N VAL A 120 9.81 -11.30 -4.24
CA VAL A 120 9.03 -11.47 -3.01
C VAL A 120 9.25 -10.23 -2.14
N SER A 121 8.16 -9.57 -1.74
CA SER A 121 8.16 -8.37 -0.91
C SER A 121 7.28 -8.58 0.31
N PHE A 122 7.85 -8.37 1.48
CA PHE A 122 7.14 -8.28 2.74
C PHE A 122 6.69 -6.84 2.93
N VAL A 123 5.42 -6.65 3.30
CA VAL A 123 4.81 -5.34 3.48
C VAL A 123 4.26 -5.25 4.89
N HIS A 124 4.59 -4.17 5.58
CA HIS A 124 4.12 -3.85 6.92
C HIS A 124 3.41 -2.51 6.89
N ARG A 125 2.17 -2.50 7.37
CA ARG A 125 1.45 -1.27 7.65
C ARG A 125 1.91 -0.72 9.00
N ILE A 126 2.28 0.56 9.07
CA ILE A 126 2.79 1.19 10.30
C ILE A 126 1.68 1.93 11.05
N THR A 127 0.87 2.71 10.35
CA THR A 127 -0.26 3.46 10.94
C THR A 127 -1.61 2.84 10.53
N TYR A 128 -2.70 3.18 11.22
CA TYR A 128 -4.04 2.61 10.96
C TYR A 128 -4.09 1.06 11.04
N LYS A 129 -3.38 0.50 12.02
CA LYS A 129 -3.35 -0.96 12.31
C LYS A 129 -4.60 -1.49 13.01
N ASN A 130 -5.40 -0.60 13.61
CA ASN A 130 -6.55 -0.96 14.43
C ASN A 130 -7.87 -0.94 13.66
N ALA A 131 -7.83 -0.67 12.34
CA ALA A 131 -9.04 -0.78 11.53
C ALA A 131 -9.46 -2.26 11.43
N PRO A 132 -10.76 -2.57 11.51
CA PRO A 132 -11.25 -3.92 11.23
C PRO A 132 -10.78 -4.32 9.83
N ASP A 133 -10.22 -5.53 9.71
CA ASP A 133 -9.60 -6.07 8.49
C ASP A 133 -8.34 -5.37 7.97
N ALA A 134 -7.66 -4.55 8.78
CA ALA A 134 -6.38 -3.96 8.39
C ALA A 134 -5.31 -5.04 8.15
N LEU A 135 -4.70 -5.03 6.95
CA LEU A 135 -3.55 -5.89 6.65
C LEU A 135 -2.30 -5.34 7.36
N LYS A 136 -2.07 -5.79 8.60
CA LYS A 136 -0.89 -5.40 9.40
C LYS A 136 0.41 -5.83 8.74
N PHE A 137 0.41 -7.05 8.21
CA PHE A 137 1.52 -7.67 7.51
C PHE A 137 0.99 -8.45 6.30
N GLY A 138 1.68 -8.36 5.17
CA GLY A 138 1.35 -9.10 3.96
C GLY A 138 2.59 -9.48 3.17
N VAL A 139 2.49 -10.59 2.45
CA VAL A 139 3.51 -11.02 1.49
C VAL A 139 2.97 -10.75 0.09
N ARG A 140 3.74 -10.04 -0.72
CA ARG A 140 3.44 -9.77 -2.12
C ARG A 140 4.48 -10.43 -3.00
N ALA A 141 4.05 -11.11 -4.05
CA ALA A 141 4.94 -11.81 -4.97
C ALA A 141 4.60 -11.44 -6.42
N THR A 142 5.64 -11.23 -7.22
CA THR A 142 5.50 -10.97 -8.66
C THR A 142 6.48 -11.86 -9.39
N ALA A 143 5.96 -12.67 -10.32
CA ALA A 143 6.79 -13.45 -11.23
C ALA A 143 7.05 -12.65 -12.52
N TYR A 144 8.28 -12.65 -12.99
CA TYR A 144 8.69 -12.07 -14.26
C TYR A 144 9.76 -12.97 -14.90
N LEU A 145 9.70 -13.18 -16.21
CA LEU A 145 10.82 -13.78 -16.93
C LEU A 145 11.81 -12.70 -17.32
N ARG A 146 13.05 -12.82 -16.84
CA ARG A 146 14.21 -12.22 -17.48
C ARG A 146 14.85 -13.28 -18.38
N LEU A 147 14.53 -13.22 -19.67
CA LEU A 147 15.20 -13.97 -20.73
C LEU A 147 16.61 -13.40 -20.96
#